data_AF-A0A2V6GFM8-F1
#
_entry.id   AF-A0A2V6GFM8-F1
#
_cell.length_a   1.000
_cell.length_b   1.000
_cell.length_c   1.000
_cell.angle_alpha   90.00
_cell.angle_beta   90.00
_cell.angle_gamma   90.00
#
_symmetry.space_group_name_H-M   'P 1'
#
loop_
_entity.id
_entity.type
_entity.pdbx_description
1 polymer ?
#
loop_
_entity_poly.entity_id
_entity_poly.type
_entity_poly.pdbx_seq_one_letter_code
_entity_poly.pdbx_strand_id
1 'polypeptide(L)'
;MYQSIQGQITILSVRNSISRPPLPRSFFLIAVALACFGLSPVPNAFGVSPPPDGGYPGSNTAEGDLALLSLTTGSHNTANGYGVLLSNTTGSDNTANGYLALAFNTTGNTNTASGYGALYSNTTGYENTANGSQALFSNT
;
A
#
# COMPACT_ATOMS: atom_id res chain seq x y z
N MET A 1 -34.54 -95.63 -10.66
CA MET A 1 -33.67 -95.05 -11.70
C MET A 1 -33.82 -93.54 -11.59
N TYR A 2 -32.82 -92.84 -11.07
CA TYR A 2 -32.92 -91.46 -10.56
C TYR A 2 -33.11 -90.43 -11.68
N GLN A 3 -34.06 -89.50 -11.50
CA GLN A 3 -34.30 -88.34 -12.38
C GLN A 3 -33.20 -87.29 -12.16
N SER A 4 -32.61 -86.78 -13.25
CA SER A 4 -31.66 -85.68 -13.25
C SER A 4 -32.38 -84.39 -13.65
N ILE A 5 -32.56 -83.48 -12.70
CA ILE A 5 -33.13 -82.14 -12.92
C ILE A 5 -31.96 -81.20 -13.23
N GLN A 6 -31.86 -80.75 -14.48
CA GLN A 6 -30.90 -79.73 -14.90
C GLN A 6 -31.48 -78.34 -14.61
N GLY A 7 -31.06 -77.72 -13.52
CA GLY A 7 -31.42 -76.33 -13.21
C GLY A 7 -30.64 -75.35 -14.07
N GLN A 8 -31.32 -74.55 -14.89
CA GLN A 8 -30.70 -73.40 -15.55
C GLN A 8 -30.45 -72.29 -14.52
N ILE A 9 -29.19 -71.95 -14.27
CA ILE A 9 -28.80 -70.80 -13.45
C ILE A 9 -28.66 -69.59 -14.39
N THR A 10 -29.61 -68.64 -14.29
CA THR A 10 -29.52 -67.36 -15.00
C THR A 10 -28.64 -66.40 -14.17
N ILE A 11 -27.43 -66.12 -14.65
CA ILE A 11 -26.56 -65.11 -14.04
C ILE A 11 -26.96 -63.72 -14.57
N LEU A 12 -27.61 -62.91 -13.73
CA LEU A 12 -27.86 -61.50 -14.02
C LEU A 12 -26.54 -60.72 -13.99
N SER A 13 -26.16 -60.13 -15.13
CA SER A 13 -25.00 -59.22 -15.22
C SER A 13 -25.31 -57.92 -14.44
N VAL A 14 -24.68 -57.73 -13.29
CA VAL A 14 -24.69 -56.46 -12.58
C VAL A 14 -23.77 -55.50 -13.33
N ARG A 15 -24.33 -54.66 -14.21
CA ARG A 15 -23.61 -53.49 -14.74
C ARG A 15 -23.39 -52.50 -13.59
N ASN A 16 -22.20 -52.51 -12.98
CA ASN A 16 -21.73 -51.41 -12.15
C ASN A 16 -21.55 -50.16 -13.05
N SER A 17 -22.61 -49.36 -13.17
CA SER A 17 -22.54 -48.03 -13.77
C SER A 17 -21.86 -47.08 -12.78
N ILE A 18 -20.52 -47.11 -12.74
CA ILE A 18 -19.75 -46.03 -12.12
C ILE A 18 -19.80 -44.87 -13.11
N SER A 19 -20.79 -43.99 -12.93
CA SER A 19 -20.86 -42.70 -13.60
C SER A 19 -19.64 -41.87 -13.20
N ARG A 20 -18.61 -41.86 -14.06
CA ARG A 20 -17.43 -41.00 -13.89
C ARG A 20 -17.89 -39.54 -13.86
N PRO A 21 -17.52 -38.73 -12.84
CA PRO A 21 -17.87 -37.32 -12.85
C PRO A 21 -17.24 -36.63 -14.07
N PRO A 22 -17.86 -35.58 -14.63
CA PRO A 22 -17.37 -34.89 -15.81
C PRO A 22 -16.15 -34.02 -15.46
N LEU A 23 -15.01 -34.67 -15.24
CA LEU A 23 -13.67 -34.09 -15.12
C LEU A 23 -13.35 -33.01 -16.19
N PRO A 24 -13.74 -33.10 -17.48
CA PRO A 24 -13.30 -32.11 -18.47
C PRO A 24 -13.89 -30.70 -18.26
N ARG A 25 -15.08 -30.58 -17.63
CA ARG A 25 -15.72 -29.28 -17.44
C ARG A 25 -15.08 -28.46 -16.34
N SER A 26 -14.60 -29.11 -15.27
CA SER A 26 -13.92 -28.42 -14.17
C SER A 26 -12.57 -27.86 -14.62
N PHE A 27 -11.79 -28.61 -15.41
CA PHE A 27 -10.52 -28.11 -15.97
C PHE A 27 -10.73 -26.92 -16.89
N PHE A 28 -11.78 -26.95 -17.71
CA PHE A 28 -12.12 -25.82 -18.58
C PHE A 28 -12.47 -24.57 -17.78
N LEU A 29 -13.30 -24.69 -16.73
CA LEU A 29 -13.67 -23.56 -15.87
C LEU A 29 -12.47 -23.01 -15.08
N ILE A 30 -11.56 -23.87 -14.62
CA ILE A 30 -10.32 -23.45 -13.96
C ILE A 30 -9.43 -22.68 -14.93
N ALA A 31 -9.28 -23.17 -16.17
CA ALA A 31 -8.49 -22.50 -17.20
C ALA A 31 -9.09 -21.13 -17.57
N VAL A 32 -10.41 -21.04 -17.70
CA VAL A 32 -11.11 -19.76 -17.93
C VAL A 32 -10.91 -18.82 -16.75
N ALA A 33 -11.04 -19.29 -15.50
CA ALA A 33 -10.81 -18.46 -14.32
C ALA A 33 -9.38 -17.92 -14.28
N LEU A 34 -8.37 -18.77 -14.50
CA LEU A 34 -6.97 -18.36 -14.57
C LEU A 34 -6.70 -17.35 -15.70
N ALA A 35 -7.31 -17.56 -16.87
CA ALA A 35 -7.24 -16.60 -17.97
C ALA A 35 -7.90 -15.26 -17.60
N CYS A 36 -9.05 -15.28 -16.90
CA CYS A 36 -9.70 -14.07 -16.41
C CYS A 36 -8.83 -13.31 -15.40
N PHE A 37 -8.12 -14.01 -14.51
CA PHE A 37 -7.19 -13.36 -13.58
C PHE A 37 -5.94 -12.82 -14.28
N GLY A 38 -5.38 -13.56 -15.24
CA GLY A 38 -4.19 -13.13 -15.99
C GLY A 38 -4.45 -12.04 -17.03
N LEU A 39 -5.69 -11.93 -17.54
CA LEU A 39 -6.14 -10.90 -18.49
C LEU A 39 -6.86 -9.74 -17.79
N SER A 40 -7.17 -9.87 -16.48
CA SER A 40 -7.67 -8.73 -15.74
C SER A 40 -6.60 -7.63 -15.77
N PRO A 41 -6.97 -6.37 -16.08
CA PRO A 41 -6.03 -5.28 -15.92
C PRO A 41 -5.58 -5.31 -14.46
N VAL A 42 -4.28 -5.57 -14.24
CA VAL A 42 -3.69 -5.40 -12.92
C VAL A 42 -4.09 -3.98 -12.50
N PRO A 43 -4.76 -3.78 -11.35
CA PRO A 43 -4.95 -2.44 -10.84
C PRO A 43 -3.57 -1.84 -10.79
N ASN A 44 -3.34 -0.78 -11.56
CA ASN A 44 -2.16 0.06 -11.40
C ASN A 44 -2.32 0.69 -10.02
N ALA A 45 -2.00 -0.05 -8.96
CA ALA A 45 -1.59 0.54 -7.72
C ALA A 45 -0.33 1.32 -8.11
N PHE A 46 -0.49 2.63 -8.29
CA PHE A 46 0.65 3.53 -8.41
C PHE A 46 1.41 3.39 -7.10
N GLY A 47 2.34 2.42 -7.06
CA GLY A 47 3.30 2.33 -5.99
C GLY A 47 4.09 3.63 -6.05
N VAL A 48 3.79 4.54 -5.13
CA VAL A 48 4.67 5.69 -4.91
C VAL A 48 6.02 5.11 -4.50
N SER A 49 7.09 5.64 -5.10
CA SER A 49 8.45 5.27 -4.77
C SER A 49 9.10 6.47 -4.10
N PRO A 50 9.59 6.36 -2.85
CA PRO A 50 9.55 5.16 -2.00
C PRO A 50 8.12 4.84 -1.50
N PRO A 51 7.87 3.58 -1.08
CA PRO A 51 6.57 3.17 -0.54
C PRO A 51 6.10 4.09 0.60
N PRO A 52 4.78 4.33 0.74
CA PRO A 52 4.22 5.16 1.81
C PRO A 52 4.66 4.73 3.22
N ASP A 53 4.98 3.44 3.40
CA ASP A 53 5.38 2.84 4.67
C ASP A 53 6.91 2.58 4.79
N GLY A 54 7.70 3.03 3.81
CA GLY A 54 9.13 2.78 3.75
C GLY A 54 9.91 3.67 4.73
N GLY A 55 10.63 3.07 5.67
CA GLY A 55 11.53 3.79 6.57
C GLY A 55 12.56 4.60 5.76
N TYR A 56 12.41 5.93 5.78
CA TYR A 56 13.32 6.84 5.10
C TYR A 56 14.67 6.88 5.86
N PRO A 57 15.80 7.15 5.16
CA PRO A 57 17.10 7.32 5.82
C PRO A 57 17.00 8.30 7.00
N GLY A 58 17.79 8.09 8.06
CA GLY A 58 17.77 9.00 9.22
C GLY A 58 16.48 8.95 10.06
N SER A 59 15.74 7.84 10.02
CA SER A 59 14.50 7.67 10.79
C SER A 59 13.43 8.72 10.45
N ASN A 60 13.38 9.15 9.19
CA ASN A 60 12.34 10.06 8.73
C ASN A 60 11.07 9.29 8.35
N THR A 61 9.92 9.95 8.41
CA THR A 61 8.62 9.46 7.92
C THR A 61 8.09 10.48 6.93
N ALA A 62 7.82 10.08 5.68
CA ALA A 62 7.19 10.94 4.69
C ALA A 62 5.98 10.21 4.09
N GLU A 63 4.80 10.78 4.30
CA GLU A 63 3.54 10.27 3.78
C GLU A 63 2.87 11.39 2.98
N GLY A 64 2.69 11.19 1.68
CA GLY A 64 2.09 12.19 0.79
C GLY A 64 2.99 12.60 -0.37
N ASP A 65 2.38 13.17 -1.41
CA ASP A 65 3.10 13.61 -2.59
C ASP A 65 4.04 14.78 -2.26
N LEU A 66 5.29 14.69 -2.77
CA LEU A 66 6.37 15.65 -2.55
C LEU A 66 6.82 15.85 -1.08
N ALA A 67 6.42 14.97 -0.16
CA ALA A 67 6.90 15.03 1.23
C ALA A 67 8.41 14.72 1.31
N LEU A 68 9.18 15.56 2.02
CA LEU A 68 10.64 15.42 2.23
C LEU A 68 11.49 15.29 0.94
N LEU A 69 10.99 15.75 -0.20
CA LEU A 69 11.64 15.55 -1.51
C LEU A 69 13.10 16.04 -1.57
N SER A 70 13.44 17.13 -0.86
CA SER A 70 14.78 17.76 -0.92
C SER A 70 15.71 17.37 0.23
N LEU A 71 15.33 16.41 1.08
CA LEU A 71 16.12 16.06 2.26
C LEU A 71 17.44 15.39 1.88
N THR A 72 18.57 15.93 2.33
CA THR A 72 19.91 15.40 2.05
C THR A 72 20.51 14.67 3.24
N THR A 73 20.54 15.29 4.43
CA THR A 73 21.19 14.70 5.64
C THR A 73 20.37 14.82 6.92
N GLY A 74 19.19 15.43 6.89
CA GLY A 74 18.36 15.58 8.09
C GLY A 74 17.78 14.25 8.61
N SER A 75 17.45 14.22 9.90
CA SER A 75 16.96 13.01 10.60
C SER A 75 15.75 13.30 11.48
N HIS A 76 14.99 12.26 11.83
CA HIS A 76 13.85 12.32 12.75
C HIS A 76 12.74 13.30 12.36
N ASN A 77 12.55 13.55 11.06
CA ASN A 77 11.45 14.36 10.57
C ASN A 77 10.22 13.51 10.27
N THR A 78 9.04 14.02 10.63
CA THR A 78 7.74 13.46 10.25
C THR A 78 7.03 14.43 9.32
N ALA A 79 6.74 14.02 8.09
CA ALA A 79 6.06 14.79 7.07
C ALA A 79 4.80 14.04 6.61
N ASN A 80 3.61 14.57 6.93
CA ASN A 80 2.34 13.98 6.51
C ASN A 80 1.50 15.00 5.74
N GLY A 81 1.31 14.79 4.43
CA GLY A 81 0.53 15.64 3.54
C GLY A 81 1.29 16.05 2.27
N TYR A 82 0.61 16.83 1.43
CA TYR A 82 1.16 17.30 0.17
C TYR A 82 2.20 18.43 0.37
N GLY A 83 3.40 18.25 -0.19
CA GLY A 83 4.45 19.28 -0.20
C GLY A 83 4.96 19.68 1.20
N VAL A 84 4.86 18.77 2.16
CA VAL A 84 5.33 18.99 3.53
C VAL A 84 6.85 18.83 3.60
N LEU A 85 7.53 19.78 4.26
CA LEU A 85 9.00 19.81 4.35
C LEU A 85 9.70 19.71 2.98
N LEU A 86 9.05 20.24 1.93
CA LEU A 86 9.47 20.14 0.54
C LEU A 86 10.92 20.59 0.31
N SER A 87 11.33 21.69 0.93
CA SER A 87 12.66 22.31 0.78
C SER A 87 13.59 22.08 1.97
N ASN A 88 13.25 21.18 2.90
CA ASN A 88 14.14 20.84 4.01
C ASN A 88 15.35 20.09 3.48
N THR A 89 16.54 20.64 3.70
CA THR A 89 17.80 20.04 3.20
C THR A 89 18.52 19.30 4.32
N THR A 90 18.82 19.99 5.42
CA THR A 90 19.59 19.42 6.55
C THR A 90 18.86 19.46 7.89
N GLY A 91 17.66 20.05 7.95
CA GLY A 91 16.89 20.19 9.18
C GLY A 91 16.46 18.84 9.76
N SER A 92 16.48 18.73 11.08
CA SER A 92 16.15 17.53 11.86
C SER A 92 15.08 17.81 12.91
N ASP A 93 14.46 16.74 13.40
CA ASP A 93 13.49 16.79 14.51
C ASP A 93 12.24 17.64 14.23
N ASN A 94 11.85 17.80 12.96
CA ASN A 94 10.63 18.53 12.60
C ASN A 94 9.42 17.59 12.47
N THR A 95 8.27 17.98 13.01
CA THR A 95 6.99 17.29 12.83
C THR A 95 6.02 18.19 12.09
N ALA A 96 5.52 17.74 10.94
CA ALA A 96 4.69 18.54 10.05
C ALA A 96 3.51 17.73 9.51
N ASN A 97 2.30 18.26 9.65
CA ASN A 97 1.06 17.66 9.18
C ASN A 97 0.16 18.69 8.48
N GLY A 98 -0.21 18.45 7.22
CA GLY A 98 -1.13 19.29 6.45
C GLY A 98 -0.65 19.56 5.02
N TYR A 99 -1.39 20.39 4.29
CA TYR A 99 -0.98 20.85 2.96
C TYR A 99 0.06 21.98 3.11
N LEU A 100 1.26 21.80 2.57
CA LEU A 100 2.37 22.76 2.61
C LEU A 100 2.82 23.19 4.03
N ALA A 101 2.60 22.36 5.05
CA ALA A 101 3.17 22.62 6.37
C ALA A 101 4.71 22.55 6.29
N LEU A 102 5.41 23.54 6.85
CA LEU A 102 6.89 23.63 6.83
C LEU A 102 7.53 23.54 5.43
N ALA A 103 6.80 23.88 4.35
CA ALA A 103 7.25 23.64 2.98
C ALA A 103 8.62 24.24 2.66
N PHE A 104 8.91 25.45 3.15
CA PHE A 104 10.18 26.16 2.94
C PHE A 104 11.05 26.25 4.21
N ASN A 105 10.96 25.28 5.11
CA ASN A 105 12.00 25.11 6.12
C ASN A 105 13.26 24.55 5.46
N THR A 106 14.40 25.23 5.56
CA THR A 106 15.67 24.82 4.91
C THR A 106 16.62 24.10 5.86
N THR A 107 16.85 24.66 7.05
CA THR A 107 17.79 24.14 8.06
C THR A 107 17.26 24.22 9.50
N GLY A 108 16.05 24.74 9.70
CA GLY A 108 15.42 24.85 11.02
C GLY A 108 15.15 23.47 11.62
N ASN A 109 15.41 23.33 12.91
CA ASN A 109 15.23 22.09 13.66
C ASN A 109 14.15 22.22 14.72
N THR A 110 13.60 21.09 15.16
CA THR A 110 12.72 21.02 16.33
C THR A 110 11.42 21.84 16.16
N ASN A 111 10.87 21.93 14.94
CA ASN A 111 9.62 22.64 14.69
C ASN A 111 8.43 21.67 14.63
N THR A 112 7.28 22.09 15.18
CA THR A 112 6.00 21.39 15.07
C THR A 112 5.01 22.25 14.29
N ALA A 113 4.49 21.75 13.18
CA ALA A 113 3.50 22.43 12.33
C ALA A 113 2.30 21.53 12.05
N SER A 114 1.10 22.01 12.36
CA SER A 114 -0.16 21.34 12.04
C SER A 114 -1.13 22.33 11.40
N GLY A 115 -1.49 22.10 10.14
CA GLY A 115 -2.43 22.94 9.39
C GLY A 115 -1.95 23.34 8.00
N TYR A 116 -2.88 23.82 7.17
CA TYR A 116 -2.59 24.36 5.83
C TYR A 116 -1.58 25.52 5.93
N GLY A 117 -0.39 25.37 5.36
CA GLY A 117 0.64 26.42 5.36
C GLY A 117 1.14 26.85 6.75
N ALA A 118 0.99 26.01 7.79
CA ALA A 118 1.58 26.28 9.09
C ALA A 118 3.12 26.28 8.96
N LEU A 119 3.79 27.32 9.47
CA LEU A 119 5.25 27.54 9.31
C LEU A 119 5.75 27.45 7.86
N TYR A 120 4.92 27.86 6.89
CA TYR A 120 5.20 27.71 5.45
C TYR A 120 6.61 28.20 5.05
N SER A 121 7.02 29.38 5.54
CA SER A 121 8.31 30.00 5.29
C SER A 121 9.11 30.14 6.60
N ASN A 122 9.57 29.01 7.14
CA ASN A 122 10.41 28.94 8.35
C ASN A 122 11.84 28.53 8.03
N THR A 123 12.66 29.41 7.44
CA THR A 123 13.95 29.05 6.83
C THR A 123 14.97 28.47 7.83
N THR A 124 15.12 29.14 8.98
CA THR A 124 16.14 28.83 10.00
C THR A 124 15.55 28.69 11.40
N GLY A 125 14.23 28.82 11.57
CA GLY A 125 13.64 28.93 12.89
C GLY A 125 13.76 27.61 13.65
N TYR A 126 14.00 27.71 14.95
CA TYR A 126 14.14 26.57 15.85
C TYR A 126 13.03 26.60 16.90
N GLU A 127 12.58 25.42 17.33
CA GLU A 127 11.67 25.25 18.48
C GLU A 127 10.30 25.96 18.33
N ASN A 128 9.81 26.12 17.09
CA ASN A 128 8.51 26.73 16.86
C ASN A 128 7.38 25.70 16.94
N THR A 129 6.25 26.10 17.50
CA THR A 129 5.00 25.33 17.45
C THR A 129 3.91 26.17 16.78
N ALA A 130 3.42 25.70 15.63
CA ALA A 130 2.32 26.30 14.91
C ALA A 130 1.17 25.31 14.75
N ASN A 131 -0.02 25.70 15.24
CA ASN A 131 -1.23 24.92 15.08
C ASN A 131 -2.34 25.83 14.52
N GLY A 132 -2.80 25.51 13.32
CA GLY A 132 -3.81 26.27 12.60
C GLY A 132 -3.40 26.61 11.17
N SER A 133 -4.39 26.92 10.34
CA SER A 133 -4.16 27.40 8.97
C SER A 133 -3.32 28.67 8.98
N GLN A 134 -2.19 28.65 8.27
CA GLN A 134 -1.23 29.76 8.12
C GLN A 134 -0.67 30.27 9.46
N ALA A 135 -0.72 29.47 10.53
CA ALA A 135 -0.12 29.83 11.80
C ALA A 135 1.40 29.98 11.63
N LEU A 136 1.96 31.11 12.11
CA LEU A 136 3.37 31.46 11.94
C LEU A 136 3.85 31.35 10.47
N PHE A 137 3.00 31.73 9.51
CA PHE A 137 3.23 31.54 8.06
C PHE A 137 4.64 31.92 7.59
N SER A 138 5.20 33.00 8.13
CA SER A 138 6.60 33.38 7.95
C SER A 138 7.25 33.54 9.31
N ASN A 139 8.32 32.79 9.54
CA ASN A 139 9.14 32.87 10.75
C ASN A 139 10.60 32.60 10.37
N THR A 140 11.56 33.00 11.21
CA THR A 140 13.00 32.90 10.91
C THR A 140 13.77 32.22 12.01
#